data_AF-A0A850KGX4-F1
#
_entry.id   AF-A0A850KGX4-F1
#
_cell.length_a   1.000
_cell.length_b   1.000
_cell.length_c   1.000
_cell.angle_alpha   90.00
_cell.angle_beta   90.00
_cell.angle_gamma   90.00
#
_symmetry.space_group_name_H-M   'P 1'
#
loop_
_entity.id
_entity.type
_entity.pdbx_description
1 polymer ?
#
loop_
_entity_poly.entity_id
_entity_poly.type
_entity_poly.pdbx_seq_one_letter_code
_entity_poly.pdbx_strand_id
1 'polypeptide(L)'
;MNENDQELSHLIKLKFGTRQPGPSQIQIDAIKADIRKLISSGRTPTFEDLSRIVHIHCPDAGTCGYYGEDNTDLNTLLLLILKK
;
A
#
# COMPACT_ATOMS: atom_id res chain seq x y z
N MET A 1 12.41 2.27 -9.48
CA MET A 1 11.04 1.74 -9.38
C MET A 1 10.89 0.66 -10.42
N ASN A 2 10.70 -0.58 -9.98
CA ASN A 2 10.26 -1.65 -10.89
C ASN A 2 8.77 -1.47 -11.23
N GLU A 3 8.30 -2.07 -12.31
CA GLU A 3 6.89 -1.98 -12.75
C GLU A 3 5.91 -2.37 -11.61
N ASN A 4 6.26 -3.38 -10.82
CA ASN A 4 5.50 -3.79 -9.63
C ASN A 4 5.41 -2.70 -8.55
N ASP A 5 6.47 -1.89 -8.38
CA ASP A 5 6.47 -0.80 -7.39
C ASP A 5 5.62 0.37 -7.87
N GLN A 6 5.61 0.64 -9.18
CA GLN A 6 4.76 1.66 -9.78
C GLN A 6 3.29 1.26 -9.69
N GLU A 7 2.97 -0.01 -9.97
CA GLU A 7 1.63 -0.55 -9.83
C GLU A 7 1.17 -0.51 -8.37
N LEU A 8 2.01 -0.94 -7.42
CA LEU A 8 1.70 -0.86 -6.00
C LEU A 8 1.49 0.59 -5.52
N SER A 9 2.33 1.51 -5.96
CA SER A 9 2.19 2.95 -5.66
C SER A 9 0.87 3.50 -6.19
N HIS A 10 0.50 3.12 -7.42
CA HIS A 10 -0.75 3.52 -8.05
C HIS A 10 -1.96 2.96 -7.30
N LEU A 11 -1.95 1.68 -6.94
CA LEU A 11 -3.06 1.05 -6.21
C LEU A 11 -3.20 1.59 -4.78
N ILE A 12 -2.09 1.86 -4.08
CA ILE A 12 -2.12 2.52 -2.76
C ILE A 12 -2.74 3.90 -2.88
N LYS A 13 -2.36 4.66 -3.91
CA LYS A 13 -2.93 5.98 -4.17
C LYS A 13 -4.43 5.92 -4.42
N LEU A 14 -4.88 4.99 -5.26
CA LEU A 14 -6.30 4.80 -5.56
C LEU A 14 -7.09 4.40 -4.32
N LYS A 15 -6.58 3.42 -3.56
CA LYS A 15 -7.32 2.82 -2.44
C LYS A 15 -7.28 3.64 -1.16
N PHE A 16 -6.16 4.31 -0.87
CA PHE A 16 -5.95 5.07 0.37
C PHE A 16 -5.91 6.58 0.16
N GLY A 17 -5.96 7.07 -1.08
CA GLY A 17 -6.09 8.51 -1.35
C GLY A 17 -4.91 9.35 -0.90
N THR A 18 -3.70 9.01 -1.37
CA THR A 18 -2.46 9.74 -1.03
C THR A 18 -2.23 10.95 -1.96
N ARG A 19 -1.69 12.04 -1.41
CA ARG A 19 -1.37 13.26 -2.17
C ARG A 19 -0.17 13.07 -3.11
N GLN A 20 -0.23 13.65 -4.31
CA GLN A 20 0.93 13.72 -5.22
C GLN A 20 2.10 14.45 -4.55
N PRO A 21 3.37 14.01 -4.72
CA PRO A 21 3.84 12.96 -5.64
C PRO A 21 3.98 11.55 -5.01
N GLY A 22 3.35 11.29 -3.87
CA GLY A 22 3.49 10.04 -3.11
C GLY A 22 2.52 8.92 -3.51
N PRO A 23 2.80 7.66 -3.11
CA PRO A 23 3.95 7.24 -2.30
C PRO A 23 5.27 7.09 -3.10
N SER A 24 6.36 7.61 -2.53
CA SER A 24 7.74 7.49 -3.05
C SER A 24 8.28 6.06 -2.91
N GLN A 25 9.31 5.69 -3.68
CA GLN A 25 9.95 4.37 -3.57
C GLN A 25 10.32 4.00 -2.12
N ILE A 26 10.87 4.94 -1.34
CA ILE A 26 11.25 4.71 0.06
C ILE A 26 10.03 4.33 0.91
N GLN A 27 8.88 4.98 0.67
CA GLN A 27 7.63 4.67 1.38
C GLN A 27 7.10 3.30 0.95
N ILE A 28 7.21 2.96 -0.34
CA ILE A 28 6.82 1.66 -0.87
C ILE A 28 7.67 0.53 -0.26
N ASP A 29 8.99 0.69 -0.20
CA ASP A 29 9.89 -0.26 0.44
C ASP A 29 9.58 -0.45 1.93
N ALA A 30 9.29 0.65 2.65
CA ALA A 30 8.91 0.59 4.06
C ALA A 30 7.58 -0.17 4.27
N ILE A 31 6.56 0.13 3.46
CA ILE A 31 5.27 -0.57 3.48
C ILE A 31 5.45 -2.08 3.19
N LYS A 32 6.25 -2.43 2.17
CA LYS A 32 6.56 -3.82 1.85
C LYS A 32 7.26 -4.51 3.01
N ALA A 33 8.24 -3.86 3.63
CA ALA A 33 8.99 -4.43 4.75
C ALA A 33 8.09 -4.71 5.96
N ASP A 34 7.19 -3.78 6.31
CA ASP A 34 6.31 -3.94 7.48
C ASP A 34 5.25 -5.03 7.25
N ILE A 35 4.68 -5.11 6.05
CA ILE A 35 3.73 -6.18 5.69
C ILE A 35 4.43 -7.54 5.69
N ARG A 36 5.66 -7.62 5.16
CA ARG A 36 6.46 -8.86 5.21
C ARG A 36 6.77 -9.28 6.65
N LYS A 37 7.06 -8.34 7.55
CA LYS A 37 7.24 -8.64 8.99
C LYS A 37 5.95 -9.20 9.60
N LEU A 38 4.79 -8.62 9.27
CA LEU A 38 3.50 -9.07 9.76
C LEU A 38 3.20 -10.51 9.29
N ILE A 39 3.45 -10.81 8.01
CA ILE A 39 3.34 -12.17 7.47
C ILE A 39 4.34 -13.12 8.12
N SER A 40 5.59 -12.69 8.30
CA SER A 40 6.63 -13.48 8.96
C SER A 40 6.31 -13.78 10.43
N SER A 41 5.45 -12.98 11.07
CA SER A 41 4.94 -13.25 12.43
C SER A 41 3.80 -14.28 12.47
N GLY A 42 3.41 -14.85 11.32
CA GLY A 42 2.32 -15.80 11.19
C GLY A 42 0.94 -15.17 11.15
N ARG A 43 0.86 -13.83 11.00
CA ARG A 43 -0.42 -13.11 10.83
C ARG A 43 -0.72 -12.85 9.37
N THR A 44 -1.97 -13.03 8.99
CA THR A 44 -2.46 -12.61 7.67
C THR A 44 -2.79 -11.11 7.74
N PRO A 45 -2.14 -10.26 6.93
CA PRO A 45 -2.43 -8.82 6.91
C PRO A 45 -3.86 -8.57 6.49
N THR A 46 -4.59 -7.80 7.30
CA THR A 46 -5.95 -7.34 7.00
C THR A 46 -5.93 -6.00 6.28
N PHE A 47 -7.08 -5.56 5.77
CA PHE A 47 -7.22 -4.22 5.22
C PHE A 47 -6.91 -3.13 6.25
N GLU A 48 -7.32 -3.31 7.50
CA GLU A 48 -7.02 -2.37 8.59
C GLU A 48 -5.52 -2.29 8.89
N ASP A 49 -4.81 -3.43 8.91
CA ASP A 49 -3.36 -3.46 9.06
C ASP A 49 -2.66 -2.70 7.93
N LEU A 50 -3.08 -2.96 6.69
CA LEU A 50 -2.58 -2.27 5.51
C LEU A 50 -2.85 -0.77 5.56
N SER A 51 -4.07 -0.37 5.90
CA SER A 51 -4.43 1.05 6.08
C SER A 51 -3.58 1.71 7.13
N ARG A 52 -3.34 1.04 8.27
CA ARG A 52 -2.51 1.55 9.35
C ARG A 52 -1.06 1.70 8.93
N ILE A 53 -0.47 0.69 8.29
CA ILE A 53 0.91 0.71 7.79
C ILE A 53 1.08 1.81 6.72
N VAL A 54 0.15 1.89 5.78
CA VAL A 54 0.14 2.95 4.76
C VAL A 54 0.04 4.32 5.41
N HIS A 55 -0.84 4.53 6.39
CA HIS A 55 -0.98 5.81 7.08
C HIS A 55 0.26 6.18 7.92
N ILE A 56 0.94 5.20 8.51
CA ILE A 56 2.23 5.41 9.22
C ILE A 56 3.30 5.96 8.26
N HIS A 57 3.39 5.41 7.05
CA HIS A 57 4.41 5.81 6.07
C HIS A 57 3.98 6.95 5.14
N CYS A 58 2.67 7.14 4.97
CA CYS A 58 2.02 8.15 4.16
C CYS A 58 0.96 8.87 5.02
N PRO A 59 1.35 9.86 5.84
CA PRO A 59 0.41 10.58 6.71
C PRO A 59 -0.66 11.34 5.91
N ASP A 60 -0.39 11.66 4.64
CA ASP A 60 -1.36 12.23 3.70
C ASP A 60 -2.38 11.21 3.16
N ALA A 61 -2.27 9.92 3.51
CA ALA A 61 -3.27 8.91 3.15
C ALA A 61 -4.62 9.26 3.78
N GLY A 62 -5.65 9.38 2.94
CA GLY A 62 -7.01 9.79 3.29
C GLY A 62 -7.31 11.26 3.03
N THR A 63 -6.32 12.07 2.63
CA THR A 63 -6.51 13.51 2.37
C THR A 63 -6.96 13.81 0.94
N CYS A 64 -6.61 12.95 -0.02
CA CYS A 64 -7.08 13.03 -1.39
C CYS A 64 -8.07 11.89 -1.62
N GLY A 65 -9.34 12.08 -1.24
CA GLY A 65 -10.41 11.13 -1.52
C GLY A 65 -10.51 10.87 -3.02
N TYR A 66 -9.85 9.82 -3.51
CA TYR A 66 -10.08 9.33 -4.86
C TYR A 66 -11.39 8.54 -4.80
N TYR A 67 -12.49 9.22 -5.11
CA TYR A 67 -13.85 8.66 -5.21
C TYR A 67 -14.02 7.79 -6.47
N GLY A 68 -12.99 7.06 -6.88
CA GLY A 68 -13.13 5.99 -7.85
C GLY A 68 -13.58 4.74 -7.10
N GLU A 69 -14.58 4.02 -7.61
CA GLU A 69 -14.99 2.70 -7.14
C GLU A 69 -13.86 1.67 -7.36
N ASP A 70 -12.77 1.83 -6.63
CA ASP A 70 -11.59 1.01 -6.76
C ASP A 70 -11.85 -0.31 -6.04
N ASN A 71 -12.49 -1.23 -6.77
CA ASN A 71 -12.68 -2.64 -6.40
C ASN A 71 -11.35 -3.41 -6.39
N THR A 72 -10.22 -2.74 -6.18
CA THR A 72 -8.92 -3.39 -6.05
C THR A 72 -8.94 -4.26 -4.80
N ASP A 73 -9.05 -5.54 -5.04
CA ASP A 73 -9.11 -6.57 -4.02
C ASP A 73 -7.85 -6.48 -3.13
N LEU A 74 -8.04 -6.62 -1.81
CA LEU A 74 -6.95 -6.65 -0.83
C LEU A 74 -5.88 -7.67 -1.23
N ASN A 75 -6.31 -8.78 -1.82
CA ASN A 75 -5.46 -9.86 -2.26
C ASN A 75 -4.53 -9.44 -3.40
N THR A 76 -4.99 -8.59 -4.33
CA THR A 76 -4.17 -8.05 -5.42
C THR A 76 -3.04 -7.17 -4.88
N LEU A 77 -3.33 -6.32 -3.89
CA LEU A 77 -2.31 -5.52 -3.22
C LEU A 77 -1.26 -6.40 -2.52
N LEU A 78 -1.71 -7.40 -1.78
CA LEU A 78 -0.83 -8.34 -1.08
C LEU A 78 0.06 -9.13 -2.04
N LEU A 79 -0.48 -9.58 -3.18
CA LEU A 79 0.28 -10.24 -4.22
C LEU A 79 1.40 -9.35 -4.77
N LEU A 80 1.15 -8.06 -4.98
CA LEU A 80 2.16 -7.11 -5.48
C LEU A 80 3.23 -6.78 -4.44
N ILE A 81 2.86 -6.74 -3.16
CA ILE A 81 3.80 -6.56 -2.04
C ILE A 81 4.72 -7.78 -1.88
N LEU A 82 4.17 -8.98 -2.12
CA LEU A 82 4.89 -10.24 -2.01
C LEU A 82 5.71 -10.59 -3.26
N LYS A 83 5.32 -10.09 -4.43
CA LYS A 83 6.13 -10.22 -5.65
C LYS A 83 7.47 -9.47 -5.49
N LYS A 84 8.53 -10.12 -5.96
CA LYS A 84 9.92 -9.66 -5.86
C LYS A 84 10.27 -8.75 -7.02
#